data_AF-A0A1Q3M0C2-F1
#
_entry.id   AF-A0A1Q3M0C2-F1
#
_cell.length_a   1.000
_cell.length_b   1.000
_cell.length_c   1.000
_cell.angle_alpha   90.00
_cell.angle_beta   90.00
_cell.angle_gamma   90.00
#
_symmetry.space_group_name_H-M   'P 1'
#
loop_
_entity.id
_entity.type
_entity.pdbx_description
1 polymer ?
#
loop_
_entity_poly.entity_id
_entity_poly.type
_entity_poly.pdbx_seq_one_letter_code
_entity_poly.pdbx_strand_id
1 'polypeptide(L)'
;MMEIERRQEEAQAHIRATIMNEFCRVMNQSGLPPMAVMRLAAQAVGSIYREVAETHSGPNACPCNWRPNEQTDVDVLCTALLAAIRFKPVQDLRAMRPIGSA
;
A
#
# COMPACT_ATOMS: atom_id res chain seq x y z
N MET A 1 -19.11 -5.39 10.21
CA MET A 1 -18.84 -4.46 9.10
C MET A 1 -17.89 -3.36 9.57
N MET A 2 -18.33 -2.50 10.49
CA MET A 2 -17.54 -1.38 11.06
C MET A 2 -16.16 -1.76 11.65
N GLU A 3 -16.05 -2.92 12.31
CA GLU A 3 -14.78 -3.38 12.91
C GLU A 3 -13.75 -3.88 11.88
N ILE A 4 -14.21 -4.43 10.74
CA ILE A 4 -13.31 -4.87 9.66
C ILE A 4 -12.79 -3.65 8.91
N GLU A 5 -13.68 -2.70 8.61
CA GLU A 5 -13.35 -1.43 7.96
C GLU A 5 -12.32 -0.65 8.80
N ARG A 6 -12.55 -0.52 10.12
CA ARG A 6 -11.59 0.10 11.05
C ARG A 6 -10.21 -0.56 11.01
N ARG A 7 -10.16 -1.89 11.05
CA ARG A 7 -8.88 -2.64 10.97
C ARG A 7 -8.19 -2.44 9.63
N GLN A 8 -8.95 -2.36 8.54
CA GLN A 8 -8.42 -2.08 7.21
C GLN A 8 -7.84 -0.67 7.12
N GLU A 9 -8.53 0.33 7.67
CA GLU A 9 -8.04 1.71 7.72
C GLU A 9 -6.77 1.84 8.56
N GLU A 10 -6.72 1.21 9.74
CA GLU A 10 -5.54 1.19 10.60
C GLU A 10 -4.35 0.51 9.92
N ALA A 11 -4.57 -0.64 9.29
CA ALA A 11 -3.55 -1.35 8.53
C ALA A 11 -3.07 -0.49 7.34
N GLN A 12 -3.97 0.15 6.61
CA GLN A 12 -3.63 1.01 5.48
C GLN A 12 -2.79 2.22 5.93
N ALA A 13 -3.16 2.87 7.04
CA ALA A 13 -2.43 4.00 7.60
C ALA A 13 -1.02 3.58 8.06
N HIS A 14 -0.91 2.43 8.73
CA HIS A 14 0.36 1.88 9.18
C HIS A 14 1.29 1.53 7.99
N ILE A 15 0.75 0.86 6.97
CA ILE A 15 1.49 0.51 5.74
C ILE A 15 1.98 1.78 5.05
N ARG A 16 1.11 2.80 4.88
CA ARG A 16 1.48 4.07 4.25
C ARG A 16 2.61 4.77 4.99
N ALA A 17 2.53 4.87 6.31
CA ALA A 17 3.55 5.53 7.13
C ALA A 17 4.90 4.81 7.02
N THR A 18 4.89 3.48 7.09
CA THR A 18 6.09 2.65 6.96
C THR A 18 6.74 2.80 5.60
N ILE A 19 5.95 2.72 4.51
CA ILE A 19 6.44 2.89 3.14
C ILE A 19 7.01 4.30 2.94
N MET A 20 6.34 5.35 3.43
CA MET A 20 6.83 6.72 3.28
C MET A 20 8.18 6.94 3.98
N ASN A 21 8.32 6.41 5.20
CA ASN A 21 9.58 6.50 5.94
C ASN A 21 10.72 5.79 5.20
N GLU A 22 10.46 4.58 4.70
CA GLU A 22 11.45 3.81 3.94
C GLU A 22 11.82 4.51 2.63
N PHE A 23 10.81 5.00 1.90
CA PHE A 23 10.99 5.71 0.64
C PHE A 23 11.89 6.93 0.81
N CYS A 24 11.62 7.77 1.82
CA CYS A 24 12.46 8.93 2.16
C CYS A 24 13.87 8.51 2.55
N ARG A 25 14.03 7.45 3.35
CA ARG A 25 15.34 6.93 3.76
C ARG A 25 16.16 6.48 2.55
N VAL A 26 15.57 5.69 1.65
CA VAL A 26 16.25 5.19 0.44
C VAL A 26 16.63 6.34 -0.48
N MET A 27 15.75 7.32 -0.71
CA MET A 27 16.09 8.51 -1.50
C MET A 27 17.29 9.25 -0.91
N ASN A 28 17.28 9.51 0.40
CA ASN A 28 18.35 10.24 1.07
C ASN A 28 19.69 9.49 1.03
N GLN A 29 19.68 8.17 1.19
CA GLN A 29 20.91 7.35 1.22
C GLN A 29 21.49 7.09 -0.17
N SER A 30 20.64 6.92 -1.18
CA SER A 30 21.07 6.57 -2.55
C SER A 30 21.24 7.78 -3.47
N GLY A 31 20.66 8.93 -3.14
CA GLY A 31 20.59 10.09 -4.04
C GLY A 31 19.69 9.89 -5.26
N LEU A 32 18.90 8.81 -5.29
CA LEU A 32 18.03 8.50 -6.43
C LEU A 32 16.81 9.43 -6.49
N PRO A 33 16.35 9.79 -7.70
CA PRO A 33 15.13 10.58 -7.85
C PRO A 33 13.89 9.77 -7.45
N PRO A 34 12.77 10.44 -7.06
CA PRO A 34 11.56 9.76 -6.57
C PRO A 34 11.06 8.63 -7.47
N MET A 35 11.04 8.83 -8.79
CA MET A 35 10.56 7.81 -9.73
C MET A 35 11.48 6.59 -9.85
N ALA A 36 12.79 6.72 -9.58
CA ALA A 36 13.67 5.57 -9.52
C ALA A 36 13.37 4.72 -8.29
N VAL A 37 13.18 5.34 -7.12
CA VAL A 37 12.79 4.64 -5.90
C VAL A 37 11.39 4.02 -6.01
N MET A 38 10.43 4.69 -6.65
CA MET A 38 9.10 4.12 -6.92
C MET A 38 9.16 2.85 -7.78
N ARG A 39 10.03 2.82 -8.80
CA ARG A 39 10.24 1.60 -9.60
C ARG A 39 10.84 0.46 -8.79
N LEU A 40 11.82 0.75 -7.93
CA LEU A 40 12.40 -0.25 -7.02
C LEU A 40 11.35 -0.77 -6.03
N ALA A 41 10.51 0.10 -5.47
CA ALA A 41 9.41 -0.28 -4.59
C ALA A 41 8.41 -1.20 -5.31
N ALA A 42 8.03 -0.89 -6.55
CA ALA A 42 7.16 -1.74 -7.35
C ALA A 42 7.77 -3.12 -7.63
N GLN A 43 9.07 -3.18 -7.94
CA GLN A 43 9.80 -4.44 -8.11
C GLN A 43 9.83 -5.28 -6.82
N ALA A 44 10.05 -4.64 -5.67
CA ALA A 44 10.03 -5.31 -4.37
C ALA A 44 8.63 -5.89 -4.06
N VAL A 45 7.56 -5.11 -4.30
CA VAL A 45 6.17 -5.59 -4.16
C VAL A 45 5.91 -6.79 -5.07
N GLY A 46 6.39 -6.76 -6.32
CA GLY A 46 6.28 -7.90 -7.24
C GLY A 46 7.01 -9.16 -6.76
N SER A 47 8.21 -9.02 -6.18
CA SER A 47 8.93 -10.16 -5.59
C SER A 47 8.16 -10.77 -4.41
N ILE A 48 7.67 -9.92 -3.51
CA ILE A 48 6.86 -10.35 -2.35
C ILE A 48 5.60 -11.06 -2.83
N TYR A 49 4.89 -10.51 -3.83
CA TYR A 49 3.72 -11.16 -4.42
C TYR A 49 4.07 -12.56 -4.94
N ARG A 50 5.17 -12.72 -5.69
CA ARG A 50 5.59 -14.03 -6.20
C ARG A 50 5.84 -15.03 -5.07
N GLU A 51 6.59 -14.64 -4.04
CA GLU A 51 6.91 -15.48 -2.89
C GLU A 51 5.63 -15.91 -2.11
N VAL A 52 4.70 -14.98 -1.96
CA VAL A 52 3.41 -15.24 -1.34
C VAL A 52 2.55 -16.15 -2.23
N ALA A 53 2.51 -15.93 -3.53
CA ALA A 53 1.77 -16.77 -4.48
C ALA A 53 2.33 -18.21 -4.55
N GLU A 54 3.64 -18.38 -4.49
CA GLU A 54 4.31 -19.68 -4.42
C GLU A 54 3.90 -20.45 -3.16
N THR A 55 3.81 -19.78 -2.01
CA THR A 55 3.34 -20.40 -0.76
C THR A 55 1.87 -20.88 -0.84
N HIS A 56 1.09 -20.29 -1.73
CA HIS A 56 -0.32 -20.61 -1.95
C HIS A 56 -0.54 -21.52 -3.17
N SER A 57 0.54 -21.95 -3.81
CA SER A 57 0.53 -22.83 -4.98
C SER A 57 1.24 -24.14 -4.65
N GLY A 58 0.60 -25.27 -4.93
CA GLY A 58 1.22 -26.59 -4.81
C GLY A 58 0.68 -27.49 -3.70
N PRO A 59 1.34 -28.64 -3.42
CA PRO A 59 0.78 -29.72 -2.61
C PRO A 59 0.51 -29.37 -1.15
N ASN A 60 1.22 -28.36 -0.62
CA ASN A 60 1.10 -27.87 0.76
C ASN A 60 0.60 -26.43 0.79
N ALA A 61 -0.22 -26.03 -0.18
CA ALA A 61 -0.76 -24.69 -0.26
C ALA A 61 -1.52 -24.32 1.03
N CYS A 62 -1.33 -23.07 1.47
CA CYS A 62 -2.06 -22.50 2.59
C CYS A 62 -3.59 -22.66 2.40
N PRO A 63 -4.36 -23.04 3.44
CA PRO A 63 -5.80 -23.28 3.32
C PRO A 63 -6.65 -21.99 3.29
N CYS A 64 -6.05 -20.81 3.11
CA CYS A 64 -6.76 -19.51 3.23
C CYS A 64 -7.69 -19.17 2.04
N ASN A 65 -7.95 -20.11 1.14
CA ASN A 65 -8.82 -20.01 -0.05
C ASN A 65 -8.43 -18.97 -1.10
N TRP A 66 -7.41 -18.15 -0.87
CA TRP A 66 -6.85 -17.29 -1.90
C TRP A 66 -6.09 -18.16 -2.92
N ARG A 67 -6.45 -18.02 -4.20
CA ARG A 67 -5.81 -18.70 -5.33
C ARG A 67 -5.15 -17.65 -6.19
N PRO A 68 -3.81 -17.57 -6.21
CA PRO A 68 -3.10 -16.57 -6.98
C PRO A 68 -3.48 -16.65 -8.46
N ASN A 69 -3.77 -15.49 -9.05
CA ASN A 69 -3.98 -15.33 -10.47
C ASN A 69 -3.28 -14.06 -10.90
N GLU A 70 -2.07 -14.21 -11.47
CA GLU A 70 -1.17 -13.09 -11.75
C GLU A 70 -1.86 -11.95 -12.51
N GLN A 71 -2.59 -12.26 -13.57
CA GLN A 71 -3.27 -11.23 -14.34
C GLN A 71 -4.31 -10.46 -13.49
N THR A 72 -5.19 -11.20 -12.82
CA THR A 72 -6.26 -10.60 -12.00
C THR A 72 -5.71 -9.83 -10.81
N ASP A 73 -4.70 -10.38 -10.14
CA ASP A 73 -4.09 -9.78 -8.95
C ASP A 73 -3.32 -8.51 -9.32
N VAL A 74 -2.57 -8.50 -10.43
CA VAL A 74 -1.90 -7.31 -10.94
C VAL A 74 -2.91 -6.22 -11.35
N ASP A 75 -4.03 -6.60 -11.96
CA ASP A 75 -5.09 -5.65 -12.33
C ASP A 75 -5.73 -5.03 -11.07
N VAL A 76 -5.93 -5.80 -10.01
CA VAL A 76 -6.40 -5.30 -8.70
C VAL A 76 -5.40 -4.31 -8.10
N LEU A 77 -4.10 -4.62 -8.12
CA LEU A 77 -3.05 -3.73 -7.63
C LEU A 77 -2.99 -2.42 -8.43
N CYS A 78 -3.05 -2.51 -9.77
CA CYS A 78 -3.09 -1.34 -10.65
C CYS A 78 -4.33 -0.48 -10.37
N THR A 79 -5.48 -1.11 -10.18
CA THR A 79 -6.74 -0.42 -9.87
C THR A 79 -6.66 0.30 -8.53
N ALA A 80 -6.13 -0.35 -7.49
CA ALA A 80 -5.93 0.24 -6.18
C ALA A 80 -4.97 1.44 -6.23
N LEU A 81 -3.87 1.33 -6.99
CA LEU A 81 -2.92 2.41 -7.20
C LEU A 81 -3.58 3.61 -7.90
N LEU A 82 -4.30 3.37 -9.00
CA LEU A 82 -5.01 4.43 -9.72
C LEU A 82 -6.08 5.09 -8.85
N ALA A 83 -6.81 4.32 -8.04
CA ALA A 83 -7.78 4.85 -7.09
C ALA A 83 -7.11 5.77 -6.06
N ALA A 84 -5.99 5.35 -5.47
CA ALA A 84 -5.23 6.14 -4.51
C ALA A 84 -4.65 7.43 -5.12
N ILE A 85 -4.20 7.41 -6.38
CA ILE A 85 -3.73 8.60 -7.10
C ILE A 85 -4.88 9.59 -7.33
N ARG A 86 -6.07 9.08 -7.66
CA ARG A 86 -7.27 9.90 -7.94
C ARG A 86 -7.95 10.39 -6.67
N PHE A 87 -7.68 9.76 -5.54
CA PHE A 87 -8.25 10.15 -4.26
C PHE A 87 -7.78 11.55 -3.88
N LYS A 88 -8.73 12.49 -3.82
CA LYS A 88 -8.53 13.80 -3.22
C LYS A 88 -9.15 13.75 -1.82
N PRO A 89 -8.36 13.80 -0.73
CA PRO A 89 -8.92 13.98 0.58
C PRO A 89 -9.65 15.33 0.58
N VAL A 90 -10.97 15.33 0.81
CA VAL A 90 -11.68 16.56 1.11
C VAL A 90 -11.21 16.98 2.50
N GLN A 91 -10.19 17.83 2.55
CA GLN A 91 -9.89 18.58 3.77
C GLN A 91 -11.01 19.62 3.91
N ASP A 92 -12.08 19.25 4.59
CA ASP A 92 -13.03 20.25 5.04
C ASP A 92 -12.38 21.07 6.16
N LEU A 93 -11.64 22.10 5.77
CA LEU A 93 -11.02 23.07 6.68
C LEU A 93 -12.05 23.75 7.57
N ARG A 94 -13.35 23.70 7.24
CA ARG A 94 -14.43 24.24 8.08
C ARG A 94 -14.77 23.34 9.26
N ALA A 95 -14.34 22.07 9.25
CA ALA A 95 -14.55 21.13 10.35
C ALA A 95 -13.38 21.12 11.37
N MET A 96 -12.27 21.82 11.09
CA MET A 96 -11.15 21.91 12.03
C MET A 96 -11.47 22.94 13.13
N ARG A 97 -11.59 22.48 14.39
CA ARG A 97 -11.62 23.38 15.56
C ARG A 97 -10.30 24.14 15.68
N PRO A 98 -10.28 25.48 15.75
CA PRO A 98 -9.08 26.23 16.09
C PRO A 98 -8.59 25.81 17.48
N ILE A 99 -7.31 25.44 17.60
CA ILE A 99 -6.65 25.07 18.87
C ILE A 99 -5.97 26.30 19.52
N GLY A 100 -6.08 27.48 18.91
CA GLY A 100 -5.54 28.73 19.46
C GLY A 100 -6.64 29.65 20.02
N SER A 101 -6.50 30.07 21.27
CA SER A 101 -7.15 31.27 21.81
C SER A 101 -6.08 32.34 21.98
N ALA A 102 -6.34 33.54 21.43
CA ALA A 102 -5.51 34.74 21.60
C ALA A 102 -5.79 35.44 22.93
#